data_AF-A0A7V5BH56-F1
#
_entry.id   AF-A0A7V5BH56-F1
#
_cell.length_a   1.000
_cell.length_b   1.000
_cell.length_c   1.000
_cell.angle_alpha   90.00
_cell.angle_beta   90.00
_cell.angle_gamma   90.00
#
_symmetry.space_group_name_H-M   'P 1'
#
loop_
_entity.id
_entity.type
_entity.pdbx_description
1 polymer ?
#
loop_
_entity_poly.entity_id
_entity_poly.type
_entity_poly.pdbx_seq_one_letter_code
_entity_poly.pdbx_strand_id
1 'polypeptide(L)'
;MKNLTLSIVVIFLVGFIFQGCSPSGKLSTKNALLRLSPKPNTNYDQNMTINTKIDGLPGANMDMNMTLKNDFLVESVDADGNFVFTTKVVNVTAKMENPMFNVDYNSDNPNLEDQAEAEFHKSIKDLINVPFVSKVSKLGKTIDAPKPKSKDANISEKQLQSINQGQSSFINFPEKAVKVGDQWTSVNDIEGEMPMTVTTTYTTKAITLTTVTLGLDGKLKVKEGGMGSGSGILVGEATIDRITGMIQKQNLTQKVNLSVMGMDMKSTTVIDLVMTKK
;
A
#
# COMPACT_ATOMS: atom_id res chain seq x y z
N MET A 1 27.44 24.25 -8.41
CA MET A 1 26.97 22.85 -8.39
C MET A 1 25.75 22.80 -7.48
N LYS A 2 24.59 22.33 -7.97
CA LYS A 2 23.42 22.12 -7.09
C LYS A 2 23.64 20.79 -6.37
N ASN A 3 23.48 20.75 -5.06
CA ASN A 3 23.57 19.51 -4.30
C ASN A 3 22.46 18.58 -4.77
N LEU A 4 22.84 17.51 -5.46
CA LEU A 4 21.93 16.46 -5.89
C LEU A 4 21.63 15.61 -4.65
N THR A 5 20.71 16.08 -3.80
CA THR A 5 20.08 15.21 -2.80
C THR A 5 19.38 14.11 -3.57
N LEU A 6 20.02 12.94 -3.65
CA LEU A 6 19.42 11.71 -4.15
C LEU A 6 18.33 11.32 -3.15
N SER A 7 17.18 11.97 -3.27
CA SER A 7 15.97 11.58 -2.58
C SER A 7 15.61 10.22 -3.12
N ILE A 8 16.07 9.17 -2.43
CA ILE A 8 15.62 7.80 -2.67
C ILE A 8 14.16 7.78 -2.23
N VAL A 9 13.28 8.17 -3.16
CA VAL A 9 11.85 7.99 -3.03
C VAL A 9 11.62 6.49 -3.13
N VAL A 10 11.73 5.82 -1.99
CA VAL A 10 11.22 4.47 -1.84
C VAL A 10 9.71 4.60 -2.01
N ILE A 11 9.24 4.30 -3.22
CA ILE A 11 7.81 4.30 -3.54
C ILE A 11 7.21 3.11 -2.81
N PHE A 12 6.79 3.35 -1.56
CA PHE A 12 6.06 2.40 -0.74
C PHE A 12 4.66 2.22 -1.30
N LEU A 13 4.57 1.39 -2.32
CA LEU A 13 3.34 1.05 -3.04
C LEU A 13 2.53 0.03 -2.21
N VAL A 14 2.12 0.45 -1.02
CA VAL A 14 1.45 -0.43 -0.06
C VAL A 14 0.32 0.27 0.69
N GLY A 15 -0.89 -0.22 0.49
CA GLY A 15 -2.09 0.22 1.20
C GLY A 15 -3.02 -0.94 1.48
N PHE A 16 -3.75 -0.81 2.58
CA PHE A 16 -4.54 -1.90 3.15
C PHE A 16 -5.78 -1.42 3.90
N ILE A 17 -6.67 -2.35 4.23
CA ILE A 17 -8.13 -2.20 4.24
C ILE A 17 -8.76 -3.00 5.42
N PHE A 18 -9.64 -2.48 6.31
CA PHE A 18 -10.49 -3.34 7.21
C PHE A 18 -11.92 -2.84 7.72
N GLN A 19 -12.69 -3.68 8.47
CA GLN A 19 -14.16 -4.06 8.38
C GLN A 19 -15.14 -3.61 9.52
N GLY A 20 -16.41 -4.05 9.74
CA GLY A 20 -17.38 -4.92 9.00
C GLY A 20 -18.93 -4.54 8.94
N CYS A 21 -19.90 -5.39 9.32
CA CYS A 21 -21.37 -5.18 9.12
C CYS A 21 -21.92 -5.38 7.70
N SER A 22 -23.10 -5.97 7.67
CA SER A 22 -23.24 -7.28 7.02
C SER A 22 -24.68 -7.51 6.57
N PRO A 23 -24.94 -7.83 5.29
CA PRO A 23 -26.24 -8.29 4.84
C PRO A 23 -26.51 -9.73 5.30
N SER A 24 -27.72 -9.99 5.81
CA SER A 24 -28.16 -11.29 6.33
C SER A 24 -28.64 -12.25 5.23
N GLY A 25 -27.75 -12.64 4.31
CA GLY A 25 -28.00 -13.66 3.29
C GLY A 25 -27.24 -14.97 3.55
N LYS A 26 -27.80 -16.12 3.20
CA LYS A 26 -27.07 -17.40 3.24
C LYS A 26 -25.91 -17.35 2.23
N LEU A 27 -24.67 -17.42 2.73
CA LEU A 27 -23.46 -17.36 1.92
C LEU A 27 -23.30 -18.64 1.07
N SER A 28 -23.01 -18.47 -0.22
CA SER A 28 -22.90 -19.54 -1.23
C SER A 28 -21.44 -19.77 -1.63
N THR A 29 -20.92 -21.00 -1.58
CA THR A 29 -19.54 -21.29 -2.04
C THR A 29 -19.38 -21.22 -3.56
N LYS A 30 -20.47 -21.10 -4.33
CA LYS A 30 -20.42 -21.04 -5.81
C LYS A 30 -20.16 -19.63 -6.35
N ASN A 31 -20.56 -18.60 -5.61
CA ASN A 31 -20.47 -17.20 -6.02
C ASN A 31 -20.36 -16.24 -4.83
N ALA A 32 -19.70 -15.10 -5.03
CA ALA A 32 -19.50 -14.06 -4.03
C ALA A 32 -19.70 -12.67 -4.64
N LEU A 33 -20.48 -11.82 -3.97
CA LEU A 33 -20.54 -10.39 -4.28
C LEU A 33 -19.47 -9.69 -3.43
N LEU A 34 -18.42 -9.17 -4.08
CA LEU A 34 -17.33 -8.48 -3.39
C LEU A 34 -17.69 -7.01 -3.17
N ARG A 35 -17.83 -6.59 -1.92
CA ARG A 35 -18.09 -5.20 -1.52
C ARG A 35 -17.38 -4.91 -0.22
N LEU A 36 -16.75 -3.74 -0.14
CA LEU A 36 -16.36 -3.18 1.14
C LEU A 36 -17.65 -2.88 1.91
N SER A 37 -17.76 -3.40 3.12
CA SER A 37 -18.87 -3.12 4.03
C SER A 37 -18.30 -3.13 5.45
N PRO A 38 -17.66 -2.02 5.90
CA PRO A 38 -17.00 -1.92 7.20
C PRO A 38 -17.87 -1.29 8.31
N LYS A 39 -17.52 -1.52 9.59
CA LYS A 39 -18.40 -1.32 10.77
C LYS A 39 -17.96 -0.01 11.36
N PRO A 40 -18.85 0.96 11.56
CA PRO A 40 -18.52 2.13 12.36
C PRO A 40 -17.90 1.69 13.70
N ASN A 41 -16.84 2.39 14.12
CA ASN A 41 -16.10 2.15 15.35
C ASN A 41 -15.41 0.78 15.47
N THR A 42 -14.96 0.18 14.36
CA THR A 42 -14.16 -1.05 14.40
C THR A 42 -12.71 -0.77 14.01
N ASN A 43 -11.78 -1.30 14.82
CA ASN A 43 -10.35 -1.04 14.73
C ASN A 43 -9.57 -2.32 14.41
N TYR A 44 -8.39 -2.16 13.80
CA TYR A 44 -7.58 -3.24 13.27
C TYR A 44 -6.09 -2.95 13.43
N ASP A 45 -5.32 -4.00 13.76
CA ASP A 45 -3.86 -3.99 13.67
C ASP A 45 -3.44 -4.40 12.27
N GLN A 46 -2.87 -3.46 11.53
CA GLN A 46 -2.27 -3.70 10.22
C GLN A 46 -0.77 -3.89 10.38
N ASN A 47 -0.25 -5.09 10.10
CA ASN A 47 1.17 -5.40 10.11
C ASN A 47 1.66 -5.67 8.69
N MET A 48 2.61 -4.87 8.24
CA MET A 48 3.11 -4.84 6.87
C MET A 48 4.61 -5.08 6.88
N THR A 49 5.11 -6.04 6.11
CA THR A 49 6.55 -6.25 5.88
C THR A 49 6.87 -5.95 4.42
N ILE A 50 7.97 -5.24 4.17
CA ILE A 50 8.40 -4.82 2.84
C ILE A 50 9.89 -5.15 2.71
N ASN A 51 10.21 -6.06 1.80
CA ASN A 51 11.58 -6.45 1.46
C ASN A 51 11.88 -5.94 0.05
N THR A 52 12.72 -4.92 -0.06
CA THR A 52 13.10 -4.33 -1.35
C THR A 52 14.59 -4.53 -1.60
N LYS A 53 14.92 -5.10 -2.75
CA LYS A 53 16.27 -5.14 -3.32
C LYS A 53 16.34 -4.20 -4.52
N ILE A 54 17.34 -3.35 -4.57
CA ILE A 54 17.65 -2.46 -5.69
C ILE A 54 19.05 -2.80 -6.21
N ASP A 55 19.14 -3.14 -7.49
CA ASP A 55 20.37 -3.45 -8.22
C ASP A 55 20.53 -2.51 -9.43
N GLY A 56 21.78 -2.30 -9.88
CA GLY A 56 22.09 -1.68 -11.18
C GLY A 56 22.80 -0.32 -11.10
N LEU A 57 22.83 0.31 -9.92
CA LEU A 57 23.64 1.51 -9.67
C LEU A 57 25.04 1.09 -9.19
N PRO A 58 26.14 1.44 -9.91
CA PRO A 58 27.49 1.10 -9.49
C PRO A 58 27.80 1.64 -8.09
N GLY A 59 28.09 0.74 -7.13
CA GLY A 59 28.38 1.10 -5.74
C GLY A 59 27.16 1.47 -4.87
N ALA A 60 25.94 1.43 -5.41
CA ALA A 60 24.71 1.82 -4.72
C ALA A 60 23.58 0.79 -4.87
N ASN A 61 23.93 -0.51 -4.97
CA ASN A 61 22.98 -1.58 -4.69
C ASN A 61 22.50 -1.46 -3.23
N MET A 62 21.22 -1.71 -2.98
CA MET A 62 20.59 -1.55 -1.67
C MET A 62 19.66 -2.72 -1.38
N ASP A 63 19.82 -3.33 -0.21
CA ASP A 63 18.85 -4.27 0.36
C ASP A 63 18.15 -3.58 1.56
N MET A 64 16.81 -3.60 1.58
CA MET A 64 15.99 -2.97 2.62
C MET A 64 14.93 -3.95 3.12
N ASN A 65 14.86 -4.14 4.44
CA ASN A 65 13.74 -4.74 5.14
C ASN A 65 13.05 -3.66 5.97
N MET A 66 11.75 -3.44 5.77
CA MET A 66 10.95 -2.51 6.57
C MET A 66 9.69 -3.20 7.09
N THR A 67 9.32 -2.94 8.35
CA THR A 67 8.04 -3.32 8.92
C THR A 67 7.29 -2.06 9.35
N LEU A 68 6.02 -1.96 8.96
CA LEU A 68 5.09 -0.91 9.44
C LEU A 68 3.97 -1.56 10.23
N LYS A 69 3.66 -0.96 11.37
CA LYS A 69 2.46 -1.27 12.15
C LYS A 69 1.53 -0.07 12.11
N ASN A 70 0.33 -0.25 11.59
CA ASN A 70 -0.66 0.82 11.49
C ASN A 70 -1.93 0.46 12.29
N ASP A 71 -2.49 1.44 12.99
CA ASP A 71 -3.89 1.39 13.43
C ASP A 71 -4.77 1.73 12.22
N PHE A 72 -5.80 0.92 11.97
CA PHE A 72 -6.85 1.20 10.98
C PHE A 72 -8.21 1.22 11.68
N LEU A 73 -8.80 2.41 11.83
CA LEU A 73 -10.11 2.63 12.46
C LEU A 73 -11.15 3.02 11.41
N VAL A 74 -12.24 2.26 11.30
CA VAL A 74 -13.42 2.65 10.55
C VAL A 74 -14.23 3.62 11.40
N GLU A 75 -14.39 4.87 10.95
CA GLU A 75 -15.10 5.89 11.71
C GLU A 75 -16.61 5.81 11.46
N SER A 76 -17.02 5.79 10.20
CA SER A 76 -18.43 5.86 9.81
C SER A 76 -18.67 5.25 8.43
N VAL A 77 -19.93 4.88 8.18
CA VAL A 77 -20.42 4.40 6.89
C VAL A 77 -21.69 5.17 6.54
N ASP A 78 -21.77 5.68 5.31
CA ASP A 78 -22.95 6.38 4.81
C ASP A 78 -23.99 5.42 4.21
N ALA A 79 -25.17 5.94 3.88
CA ALA A 79 -26.29 5.14 3.37
C ALA A 79 -25.99 4.43 2.04
N ASP A 80 -25.04 4.95 1.25
CA ASP A 80 -24.60 4.34 0.00
C ASP A 80 -23.59 3.20 0.21
N GLY A 81 -23.10 3.02 1.43
CA GLY A 81 -22.06 2.05 1.79
C GLY A 81 -20.64 2.55 1.54
N ASN A 82 -20.44 3.85 1.30
CA ASN A 82 -19.10 4.43 1.36
C ASN A 82 -18.72 4.63 2.82
N PHE A 83 -17.43 4.58 3.15
CA PHE A 83 -16.99 4.71 4.52
C PHE A 83 -15.79 5.63 4.67
N VAL A 84 -15.75 6.26 5.84
CA VAL A 84 -14.64 7.09 6.31
C VAL A 84 -13.82 6.25 7.28
N PHE A 85 -12.51 6.27 7.11
CA PHE A 85 -11.59 5.58 8.00
C PHE A 85 -10.36 6.43 8.30
N THR A 86 -9.72 6.11 9.42
CA THR A 86 -8.46 6.68 9.87
C THR A 86 -7.37 5.63 9.81
N THR A 87 -6.23 5.98 9.22
CA THR A 87 -4.99 5.20 9.33
C THR A 87 -3.96 6.02 10.09
N LYS A 88 -3.23 5.38 10.99
CA LYS A 88 -2.15 6.01 11.77
C LYS A 88 -0.98 5.03 11.86
N VAL A 89 0.21 5.45 11.40
CA VAL A 89 1.44 4.66 11.57
C VAL A 89 1.82 4.69 13.04
N VAL A 90 1.83 3.54 13.70
CA VAL A 90 2.13 3.39 15.14
C VAL A 90 3.61 3.16 15.37
N ASN A 91 4.22 2.27 14.57
CA ASN A 91 5.61 1.86 14.69
C ASN A 91 6.19 1.55 13.31
N VAL A 92 7.46 1.90 13.10
CA VAL A 92 8.25 1.58 11.90
C VAL A 92 9.60 1.03 12.35
N THR A 93 9.99 -0.13 11.80
CA THR A 93 11.36 -0.65 11.91
C THR A 93 11.94 -0.80 10.51
N ALA A 94 13.17 -0.37 10.26
CA ALA A 94 13.81 -0.44 8.96
C ALA A 94 15.29 -0.84 9.09
N LYS A 95 15.69 -1.91 8.40
CA LYS A 95 17.08 -2.27 8.13
C LYS A 95 17.39 -1.92 6.68
N MET A 96 18.41 -1.10 6.44
CA MET A 96 18.90 -0.78 5.10
C MET A 96 20.40 -1.04 5.05
N GLU A 97 20.83 -1.81 4.05
CA GLU A 97 22.23 -2.17 3.83
C GLU A 97 22.67 -1.74 2.43
N ASN A 98 23.79 -1.02 2.34
CA ASN A 98 24.49 -0.75 1.09
C ASN A 98 26.02 -0.62 1.33
N PRO A 99 26.85 -0.60 0.28
CA PRO A 99 28.32 -0.57 0.44
C PRO A 99 28.91 0.68 1.12
N MET A 100 28.14 1.75 1.32
CA MET A 100 28.62 3.01 1.93
C MET A 100 28.04 3.27 3.33
N PHE A 101 26.85 2.78 3.65
CA PHE A 101 26.23 2.94 4.96
C PHE A 101 25.21 1.84 5.26
N ASN A 102 24.94 1.63 6.55
CA ASN A 102 23.85 0.79 7.04
C ASN A 102 22.96 1.62 7.97
N VAL A 103 21.70 1.21 8.13
CA VAL A 103 20.72 1.81 9.06
C VAL A 103 19.96 0.70 9.75
N ASP A 104 19.85 0.72 11.08
CA ASP A 104 19.05 -0.23 11.87
C ASP A 104 18.01 0.50 12.73
N TYR A 105 17.05 1.11 12.05
CA TYR A 105 16.10 2.03 12.66
C TYR A 105 14.91 1.32 13.33
N ASN A 106 14.49 1.84 14.48
CA ASN A 106 13.21 1.56 15.12
C ASN A 106 12.61 2.86 15.67
N SER A 107 11.35 3.18 15.32
CA SER A 107 10.66 4.40 15.78
C SER A 107 10.47 4.50 17.29
N ASP A 108 10.52 3.37 17.99
CA ASP A 108 10.31 3.29 19.42
C ASP A 108 11.63 3.42 20.20
N ASN A 109 12.77 3.52 19.49
CA ASN A 109 14.07 3.80 20.09
C ASN A 109 14.21 5.31 20.37
N PRO A 110 14.33 5.75 21.65
CA PRO A 110 14.53 7.17 21.98
C PRO A 110 15.95 7.68 21.69
N ASN A 111 16.92 6.79 21.51
CA ASN A 111 18.34 7.12 21.41
C ASN A 111 18.89 6.77 20.02
N LEU A 112 18.93 7.75 19.13
CA LEU A 112 19.49 7.62 17.79
C LEU A 112 20.91 8.23 17.78
N GLU A 113 21.90 7.40 18.08
CA GLU A 113 23.31 7.82 18.13
C GLU A 113 23.97 7.82 16.74
N ASP A 114 23.50 6.97 15.81
CA ASP A 114 23.99 6.93 14.44
C ASP A 114 23.38 8.05 13.57
N GLN A 115 24.20 8.66 12.72
CA GLN A 115 23.79 9.78 11.88
C GLN A 115 22.81 9.37 10.76
N ALA A 116 22.97 8.18 10.18
CA ALA A 116 22.09 7.70 9.13
C ALA A 116 20.72 7.27 9.69
N GLU A 117 20.68 6.68 10.88
CA GLU A 117 19.44 6.48 11.65
C GLU A 117 18.74 7.80 12.00
N ALA A 118 19.47 8.81 12.46
CA ALA A 118 18.92 10.11 12.81
C ALA A 118 18.33 10.88 11.60
N GLU A 119 19.02 10.86 10.45
CA GLU A 119 18.48 11.45 9.21
C GLU A 119 17.30 10.64 8.65
N PHE A 120 17.32 9.30 8.74
CA PHE A 120 16.16 8.48 8.38
C PHE A 120 14.95 8.79 9.26
N HIS A 121 15.12 8.81 10.58
CA HIS A 121 14.07 9.21 11.53
C HIS A 121 13.47 10.57 11.17
N LYS A 122 14.31 11.57 10.95
CA LYS A 122 13.91 12.93 10.57
C LYS A 122 13.07 12.98 9.28
N SER A 123 13.24 12.02 8.37
CA SER A 123 12.45 11.94 7.13
C SER A 123 11.03 11.37 7.32
N ILE A 124 10.80 10.54 8.35
CA ILE A 124 9.52 9.83 8.58
C ILE A 124 8.81 10.19 9.89
N LYS A 125 9.48 10.86 10.85
CA LYS A 125 8.91 11.19 12.16
C LYS A 125 7.59 11.95 12.09
N ASP A 126 7.44 12.83 11.10
CA ASP A 126 6.25 13.66 10.91
C ASP A 126 5.07 12.83 10.34
N LEU A 127 5.28 11.56 9.96
CA LEU A 127 4.25 10.59 9.56
C LEU A 127 3.84 9.67 10.72
N ILE A 128 4.72 9.48 11.70
CA ILE A 128 4.52 8.56 12.82
C ILE A 128 3.53 9.19 13.82
N ASN A 129 2.58 8.39 14.27
CA ASN A 129 1.44 8.76 15.12
C ASN A 129 0.52 9.87 14.58
N VAL A 130 0.70 10.34 13.34
CA VAL A 130 -0.23 11.26 12.68
C VAL A 130 -1.41 10.49 12.08
N PRO A 131 -2.67 10.79 12.48
CA PRO A 131 -3.85 10.15 11.93
C PRO A 131 -4.26 10.81 10.59
N PHE A 132 -4.26 10.01 9.52
CA PHE A 132 -4.78 10.38 8.21
C PHE A 132 -6.20 9.87 8.03
N VAL A 133 -7.12 10.74 7.61
CA VAL A 133 -8.52 10.38 7.30
C VAL A 133 -8.73 10.33 5.79
N SER A 134 -9.46 9.31 5.33
CA SER A 134 -9.79 9.08 3.92
C SER A 134 -11.23 8.57 3.77
N LYS A 135 -11.80 8.71 2.57
CA LYS A 135 -13.12 8.16 2.24
C LYS A 135 -13.05 7.32 0.97
N VAL A 136 -13.63 6.11 1.01
CA VAL A 136 -13.70 5.21 -0.15
C VAL A 136 -15.12 4.66 -0.32
N SER A 137 -15.45 4.29 -1.55
CA SER A 137 -16.72 3.67 -1.92
C SER A 137 -16.78 2.18 -1.57
N LYS A 138 -17.98 1.60 -1.54
CA LYS A 138 -18.20 0.13 -1.40
C LYS A 138 -17.51 -0.75 -2.46
N LEU A 139 -17.02 -0.16 -3.55
CA LEU A 139 -16.27 -0.83 -4.61
C LEU A 139 -14.75 -0.65 -4.49
N GLY A 140 -14.23 0.07 -3.49
CA GLY A 140 -12.80 0.34 -3.34
C GLY A 140 -12.28 1.58 -4.05
N LYS A 141 -13.10 2.29 -4.82
CA LYS A 141 -12.68 3.57 -5.40
C LYS A 141 -12.57 4.65 -4.31
N THR A 142 -11.44 5.35 -4.27
CA THR A 142 -11.22 6.55 -3.45
C THR A 142 -12.21 7.65 -3.82
N ILE A 143 -12.80 8.28 -2.80
CA ILE A 143 -13.69 9.44 -2.91
C ILE A 143 -12.96 10.67 -2.38
N ASP A 144 -12.46 10.59 -1.15
CA ASP A 144 -11.60 11.61 -0.55
C ASP A 144 -10.21 11.02 -0.34
N ALA A 145 -9.20 11.68 -0.91
CA ALA A 145 -7.80 11.33 -0.70
C ALA A 145 -7.36 11.56 0.77
N PRO A 146 -6.35 10.82 1.25
CA PRO A 146 -5.74 11.02 2.55
C PRO A 146 -5.41 12.47 2.88
N LYS A 147 -5.81 12.88 4.09
CA LYS A 147 -5.40 14.15 4.70
C LYS A 147 -5.16 13.95 6.19
N PRO A 148 -4.17 14.62 6.80
CA PRO A 148 -4.00 14.59 8.25
C PRO A 148 -5.25 15.18 8.91
N LYS A 149 -5.71 14.59 10.02
CA LYS A 149 -6.83 15.16 10.80
C LYS A 149 -6.45 16.46 11.50
N SER A 150 -5.20 16.57 11.94
CA SER A 150 -4.68 17.80 12.53
C SER A 150 -4.28 18.79 11.44
N LYS A 151 -4.67 20.06 11.61
CA LYS A 151 -4.22 21.16 10.75
C LYS A 151 -2.77 21.57 11.03
N ASP A 152 -2.26 21.22 12.21
CA ASP A 152 -0.90 21.54 12.65
C ASP A 152 0.12 20.46 12.26
N ALA A 153 -0.31 19.43 11.51
CA ALA A 153 0.56 18.37 11.02
C ALA A 153 1.50 18.90 9.92
N ASN A 154 2.80 18.87 10.19
CA ASN A 154 3.86 19.30 9.27
C ASN A 154 4.11 18.27 8.14
N ILE A 155 3.10 17.99 7.33
CA ILE A 155 3.23 17.05 6.21
C ILE A 155 3.53 17.84 4.94
N SER A 156 4.67 17.57 4.30
CA SER A 156 4.99 18.15 3.00
C SER A 156 4.09 17.61 1.89
N GLU A 157 3.89 18.40 0.84
CA GLU A 157 3.14 17.98 -0.36
C GLU A 157 3.69 16.68 -0.96
N LYS A 158 5.01 16.49 -0.96
CA LYS A 158 5.65 15.25 -1.44
C LYS A 158 5.31 14.04 -0.57
N GLN A 159 5.25 14.20 0.76
CA GLN A 159 4.80 13.15 1.67
C GLN A 159 3.30 12.84 1.47
N LEU A 160 2.44 13.85 1.31
CA LEU A 160 1.02 13.64 1.00
C LEU A 160 0.85 12.87 -0.31
N GLN A 161 1.61 13.20 -1.36
CA GLN A 161 1.61 12.46 -2.61
C GLN A 161 2.02 11.00 -2.42
N SER A 162 3.10 10.71 -1.67
CA SER A 162 3.48 9.33 -1.34
C SER A 162 2.39 8.58 -0.57
N ILE A 163 1.72 9.23 0.39
CA ILE A 163 0.59 8.63 1.13
C ILE A 163 -0.61 8.36 0.21
N ASN A 164 -0.93 9.28 -0.71
CA ASN A 164 -2.03 9.14 -1.66
C ASN A 164 -1.80 7.99 -2.66
N GLN A 165 -0.56 7.85 -3.15
CA GLN A 165 -0.14 6.70 -3.95
C GLN A 165 -0.28 5.39 -3.15
N GLY A 166 0.18 5.39 -1.90
CA GLY A 166 0.04 4.27 -0.97
C GLY A 166 -1.41 3.93 -0.60
N GLN A 167 -2.35 4.87 -0.65
CA GLN A 167 -3.76 4.60 -0.33
C GLN A 167 -4.63 4.14 -1.52
N SER A 168 -4.10 4.15 -2.74
CA SER A 168 -4.81 3.69 -3.94
C SER A 168 -4.90 2.15 -4.06
N SER A 169 -4.74 1.44 -2.93
CA SER A 169 -4.59 -0.02 -2.86
C SER A 169 -5.84 -0.78 -2.44
N PHE A 170 -6.98 -0.09 -2.32
CA PHE A 170 -8.26 -0.77 -2.25
C PHE A 170 -8.48 -1.55 -3.55
N ILE A 171 -8.82 -2.84 -3.44
CA ILE A 171 -9.15 -3.64 -4.62
C ILE A 171 -10.44 -3.08 -5.21
N ASN A 172 -10.34 -2.58 -6.44
CA ASN A 172 -11.48 -2.13 -7.22
C ASN A 172 -12.36 -3.34 -7.56
N PHE A 173 -13.42 -3.57 -6.78
CA PHE A 173 -14.30 -4.72 -6.92
C PHE A 173 -15.24 -4.61 -8.12
N PRO A 174 -15.60 -5.73 -8.75
CA PRO A 174 -16.50 -5.74 -9.90
C PRO A 174 -17.95 -5.50 -9.45
N GLU A 175 -18.76 -4.89 -10.30
CA GLU A 175 -20.17 -4.61 -9.99
C GLU A 175 -21.01 -5.88 -9.84
N LYS A 176 -20.63 -6.98 -10.49
CA LYS A 176 -21.36 -8.26 -10.47
C LYS A 176 -20.70 -9.24 -9.50
N ALA A 177 -21.48 -10.20 -9.02
CA ALA A 177 -20.95 -11.30 -8.23
C ALA A 177 -20.03 -12.19 -9.09
N VAL A 178 -18.94 -12.65 -8.50
CA VAL A 178 -17.92 -13.50 -9.14
C VAL A 178 -18.09 -14.96 -8.75
N LYS A 179 -17.71 -15.87 -9.64
CA LYS A 179 -17.45 -17.30 -9.37
C LYS A 179 -15.95 -17.58 -9.48
N VAL A 180 -15.51 -18.76 -9.01
CA VAL A 180 -14.12 -19.22 -9.22
C VAL A 180 -13.80 -19.23 -10.72
N GLY A 181 -12.62 -18.71 -11.07
CA GLY A 181 -12.17 -18.51 -12.45
C GLY A 181 -12.57 -17.18 -13.09
N ASP A 182 -13.51 -16.41 -12.52
CA ASP A 182 -13.84 -15.08 -13.06
C ASP A 182 -12.68 -14.11 -12.88
N GLN A 183 -12.53 -13.23 -13.88
CA GLN A 183 -11.50 -12.20 -13.93
C GLN A 183 -12.09 -10.82 -14.16
N TRP A 184 -11.42 -9.80 -13.63
CA TRP A 184 -11.66 -8.40 -13.97
C TRP A 184 -10.36 -7.61 -13.84
N THR A 185 -10.29 -6.45 -14.48
CA THR A 185 -9.08 -5.61 -14.52
C THR A 185 -9.38 -4.24 -13.92
N SER A 186 -8.45 -3.72 -13.11
CA SER A 186 -8.40 -2.30 -12.75
C SER A 186 -7.21 -1.63 -13.42
N VAL A 187 -7.39 -0.42 -13.89
CA VAL A 187 -6.30 0.47 -14.31
C VAL A 187 -6.24 1.61 -13.30
N ASN A 188 -5.10 1.75 -12.64
CA ASN A 188 -4.83 2.84 -11.70
C ASN A 188 -3.65 3.65 -12.24
N ASP A 189 -3.81 4.96 -12.31
CA ASP A 189 -2.72 5.88 -12.66
C ASP A 189 -2.10 6.47 -11.40
N ILE A 190 -0.78 6.38 -11.33
CA ILE A 190 0.08 6.92 -10.28
C ILE A 190 0.70 8.20 -10.85
N GLU A 191 0.35 9.35 -10.29
CA GLU A 191 0.93 10.64 -10.67
C GLU A 191 2.10 11.02 -9.75
N GLY A 192 3.08 11.76 -10.27
CA GLY A 192 4.26 12.21 -9.52
C GLY A 192 5.50 12.40 -10.40
N GLU A 193 6.69 12.37 -9.79
CA GLU A 193 8.00 12.54 -10.46
C GLU A 193 8.30 11.46 -11.52
N MET A 194 7.77 10.24 -11.31
CA MET A 194 7.75 9.15 -12.28
C MET A 194 6.31 8.65 -12.43
N PRO A 195 5.50 9.27 -13.30
CA PRO A 195 4.12 8.88 -13.46
C PRO A 195 4.04 7.48 -14.09
N MET A 196 3.14 6.64 -13.60
CA MET A 196 3.01 5.24 -14.02
C MET A 196 1.54 4.84 -14.18
N THR A 197 1.26 3.95 -15.12
CA THR A 197 -0.01 3.22 -15.20
C THR A 197 0.19 1.81 -14.67
N VAL A 198 -0.67 1.40 -13.74
CA VAL A 198 -0.70 0.05 -13.15
C VAL A 198 -2.00 -0.64 -13.56
N THR A 199 -1.89 -1.63 -14.42
CA THR A 199 -3.01 -2.46 -14.89
C THR A 199 -2.97 -3.79 -14.15
N THR A 200 -3.90 -4.01 -13.22
CA THR A 200 -3.99 -5.22 -12.39
C THR A 200 -5.20 -6.05 -12.79
N THR A 201 -4.98 -7.30 -13.17
CA THR A 201 -6.01 -8.32 -13.38
C THR A 201 -6.16 -9.16 -12.14
N TYR A 202 -7.36 -9.18 -11.58
CA TYR A 202 -7.74 -10.03 -10.46
C TYR A 202 -8.37 -11.30 -11.01
N THR A 203 -8.03 -12.46 -10.43
CA THR A 203 -8.66 -13.76 -10.72
C THR A 203 -9.23 -14.34 -9.45
N THR A 204 -10.51 -14.73 -9.45
CA THR A 204 -11.12 -15.41 -8.30
C THR A 204 -10.59 -16.83 -8.19
N LYS A 205 -9.70 -17.10 -7.23
CA LYS A 205 -9.06 -18.42 -7.04
C LYS A 205 -9.92 -19.38 -6.21
N ALA A 206 -10.53 -18.87 -5.13
CA ALA A 206 -11.34 -19.67 -4.21
C ALA A 206 -12.46 -18.84 -3.57
N ILE A 207 -13.59 -19.48 -3.26
CA ILE A 207 -14.70 -18.90 -2.50
C ILE A 207 -15.07 -19.88 -1.39
N THR A 208 -14.91 -19.47 -0.13
CA THR A 208 -15.32 -20.23 1.06
C THR A 208 -16.53 -19.55 1.72
N LEU A 209 -17.00 -20.08 2.87
CA LEU A 209 -18.04 -19.40 3.65
C LEU A 209 -17.54 -18.13 4.35
N THR A 210 -16.23 -18.01 4.62
CA THR A 210 -15.63 -16.90 5.38
C THR A 210 -14.73 -16.01 4.55
N THR A 211 -14.20 -16.49 3.43
CA THR A 211 -13.19 -15.77 2.62
C THR A 211 -13.38 -15.93 1.11
N VAL A 212 -12.79 -15.02 0.36
CA VAL A 212 -12.54 -15.14 -1.09
C VAL A 212 -11.06 -14.91 -1.34
N THR A 213 -10.39 -15.83 -2.04
CA THR A 213 -8.98 -15.68 -2.43
C THR A 213 -8.92 -15.16 -3.86
N LEU A 214 -8.17 -14.07 -4.05
CA LEU A 214 -7.92 -13.45 -5.35
C LEU A 214 -6.44 -13.61 -5.70
N GLY A 215 -6.15 -14.05 -6.92
CA GLY A 215 -4.82 -13.91 -7.52
C GLY A 215 -4.72 -12.58 -8.24
N LEU A 216 -3.56 -11.93 -8.17
CA LEU A 216 -3.26 -10.64 -8.78
C LEU A 216 -2.15 -10.83 -9.82
N ASP A 217 -2.39 -10.38 -11.05
CA ASP A 217 -1.39 -10.26 -12.12
C ASP A 217 -1.43 -8.82 -12.66
N GLY A 218 -0.36 -8.09 -12.45
CA GLY A 218 -0.25 -6.65 -12.68
C GLY A 218 0.90 -6.30 -13.60
N LYS A 219 0.68 -5.31 -14.45
CA LYS A 219 1.67 -4.71 -15.34
C LYS A 219 1.82 -3.23 -15.00
N LEU A 220 3.06 -2.79 -14.81
CA LEU A 220 3.41 -1.40 -14.59
C LEU A 220 4.09 -0.86 -15.85
N LYS A 221 3.71 0.34 -16.28
CA LYS A 221 4.38 1.08 -17.37
C LYS A 221 4.58 2.53 -16.93
N VAL A 222 5.80 3.07 -17.05
CA VAL A 222 6.05 4.50 -16.89
C VAL A 222 5.36 5.26 -18.02
N LYS A 223 4.60 6.32 -17.69
CA LYS A 223 3.93 7.18 -18.68
C LYS A 223 4.95 8.00 -19.46
N GLU A 224 4.67 8.27 -20.72
CA GLU A 224 5.51 9.12 -21.55
C GLU A 224 5.53 10.57 -21.02
N GLY A 225 6.69 11.23 -21.09
CA GLY A 225 6.91 12.57 -20.53
C GLY A 225 7.45 12.62 -19.09
N GLY A 226 7.59 11.49 -18.40
CA GLY A 226 8.27 11.41 -17.10
C GLY A 226 9.81 11.55 -17.18
N MET A 227 10.49 11.63 -16.03
CA MET A 227 11.96 11.74 -15.95
C MET A 227 12.76 10.48 -16.36
N GLY A 228 12.09 9.47 -16.91
CA GLY A 228 12.69 8.21 -17.33
C GLY A 228 11.70 7.34 -18.09
N SER A 229 12.13 6.12 -18.40
CA SER A 229 11.28 5.07 -18.96
C SER A 229 11.33 3.84 -18.07
N GLY A 230 10.38 2.92 -18.23
CA GLY A 230 10.39 1.70 -17.42
C GLY A 230 9.12 0.88 -17.52
N SER A 231 9.24 -0.35 -17.05
CA SER A 231 8.12 -1.28 -16.93
C SER A 231 8.37 -2.26 -15.80
N GLY A 232 7.29 -2.86 -15.32
CA GLY A 232 7.34 -3.85 -14.26
C GLY A 232 6.18 -4.82 -14.29
N ILE A 233 6.30 -5.83 -13.44
CA ILE A 233 5.23 -6.76 -13.12
C ILE A 233 4.95 -6.72 -11.62
N LEU A 234 3.72 -7.04 -11.25
CA LEU A 234 3.27 -7.26 -9.88
C LEU A 234 2.50 -8.57 -9.90
N VAL A 235 2.88 -9.53 -9.05
CA VAL A 235 2.17 -10.81 -8.92
C VAL A 235 1.92 -11.10 -7.45
N GLY A 236 0.84 -11.79 -7.13
CA GLY A 236 0.57 -12.15 -5.74
C GLY A 236 -0.84 -12.66 -5.50
N GLU A 237 -1.23 -12.75 -4.23
CA GLU A 237 -2.56 -13.18 -3.81
C GLU A 237 -3.07 -12.33 -2.65
N ALA A 238 -4.38 -12.09 -2.60
CA ALA A 238 -5.08 -11.44 -1.50
C ALA A 238 -6.23 -12.33 -0.99
N THR A 239 -6.30 -12.52 0.32
CA THR A 239 -7.41 -13.19 1.00
C THR A 239 -8.36 -12.14 1.55
N ILE A 240 -9.58 -12.11 1.04
CA ILE A 240 -10.62 -11.16 1.38
C ILE A 240 -11.59 -11.80 2.37
N ASP A 241 -11.87 -11.16 3.50
CA ASP A 241 -12.99 -11.56 4.36
C ASP A 241 -14.31 -11.34 3.61
N ARG A 242 -15.11 -12.39 3.59
CA ARG A 242 -16.30 -12.46 2.74
C ARG A 242 -17.47 -11.65 3.25
N ILE A 243 -17.62 -11.52 4.57
CA ILE A 243 -18.78 -10.85 5.15
C ILE A 243 -18.73 -9.37 4.78
N THR A 244 -17.51 -8.83 4.73
CA THR A 244 -17.32 -7.39 4.88
C THR A 244 -16.27 -6.78 3.93
N GLY A 245 -15.66 -7.58 3.05
CA GLY A 245 -14.96 -7.13 1.84
C GLY A 245 -13.47 -6.78 1.91
N MET A 246 -12.78 -6.98 3.02
CA MET A 246 -11.44 -6.41 3.22
C MET A 246 -10.35 -7.48 3.22
N ILE A 247 -9.12 -7.05 2.95
CA ILE A 247 -7.97 -7.93 2.86
C ILE A 247 -7.51 -8.37 4.26
N GLN A 248 -7.74 -9.64 4.61
CA GLN A 248 -7.16 -10.28 5.78
C GLN A 248 -5.65 -10.47 5.64
N LYS A 249 -5.23 -10.92 4.46
CA LYS A 249 -3.82 -11.19 4.15
C LYS A 249 -3.54 -10.88 2.68
N GLN A 250 -2.36 -10.41 2.37
CA GLN A 250 -1.87 -10.31 1.00
C GLN A 250 -0.37 -10.55 0.95
N ASN A 251 0.07 -11.25 -0.09
CA ASN A 251 1.46 -11.28 -0.52
C ASN A 251 1.52 -10.68 -1.92
N LEU A 252 2.50 -9.82 -2.17
CA LEU A 252 2.84 -9.28 -3.48
C LEU A 252 4.34 -9.41 -3.73
N THR A 253 4.72 -9.74 -4.96
CA THR A 253 6.05 -9.56 -5.49
C THR A 253 5.97 -8.63 -6.69
N GLN A 254 6.56 -7.44 -6.55
CA GLN A 254 6.71 -6.45 -7.60
C GLN A 254 8.15 -6.50 -8.14
N LYS A 255 8.31 -6.46 -9.46
CA LYS A 255 9.61 -6.32 -10.13
C LYS A 255 9.53 -5.17 -11.11
N VAL A 256 10.39 -4.18 -10.99
CA VAL A 256 10.41 -2.99 -11.85
C VAL A 256 11.81 -2.84 -12.47
N ASN A 257 11.85 -2.56 -13.76
CA ASN A 257 13.05 -2.07 -14.44
C ASN A 257 12.78 -0.62 -14.84
N LEU A 258 13.60 0.30 -14.35
CA LEU A 258 13.55 1.73 -14.65
C LEU A 258 14.84 2.14 -15.35
N SER A 259 14.76 3.08 -16.28
CA SER A 259 15.91 3.74 -16.88
C SER A 259 15.74 5.24 -16.69
N VAL A 260 16.61 5.84 -15.87
CA VAL A 260 16.55 7.25 -15.46
C VAL A 260 17.88 7.90 -15.79
N MET A 261 17.86 8.95 -16.62
CA MET A 261 19.07 9.66 -17.08
C MET A 261 20.16 8.75 -17.69
N GLY A 262 19.75 7.63 -18.32
CA GLY A 262 20.68 6.64 -18.91
C GLY A 262 21.28 5.63 -17.93
N MET A 263 20.84 5.62 -16.67
CA MET A 263 21.18 4.58 -15.69
C MET A 263 20.00 3.62 -15.52
N ASP A 264 20.27 2.33 -15.71
CA ASP A 264 19.28 1.26 -15.53
C ASP A 264 19.26 0.77 -14.08
N MET A 265 18.09 0.81 -13.47
CA MET A 265 17.83 0.35 -12.11
C MET A 265 16.82 -0.80 -12.15
N LYS A 266 17.08 -1.84 -11.35
CA LYS A 266 16.18 -2.98 -11.17
C LYS A 266 15.78 -3.06 -9.71
N SER A 267 14.48 -3.08 -9.45
CA SER A 267 13.94 -3.25 -8.09
C SER A 267 13.11 -4.52 -8.02
N THR A 268 13.34 -5.35 -6.99
CA THR A 268 12.43 -6.42 -6.59
C THR A 268 11.92 -6.11 -5.19
N THR A 269 10.60 -5.97 -5.05
CA THR A 269 9.95 -5.64 -3.78
C THR A 269 8.93 -6.72 -3.46
N VAL A 270 9.12 -7.40 -2.32
CA VAL A 270 8.15 -8.34 -1.74
C VAL A 270 7.43 -7.65 -0.60
N ILE A 271 6.11 -7.64 -0.64
CA ILE A 271 5.24 -7.03 0.36
C ILE A 271 4.35 -8.12 0.94
N ASP A 272 4.43 -8.31 2.25
CA ASP A 272 3.52 -9.13 3.01
C ASP A 272 2.67 -8.24 3.91
N LEU A 273 1.38 -8.54 3.98
CA LEU A 273 0.51 -7.96 4.99
C LEU A 273 -0.39 -9.00 5.62
N VAL A 274 -0.52 -8.87 6.94
CA VAL A 274 -1.63 -9.39 7.72
C VAL A 274 -2.31 -8.20 8.40
N MET A 275 -3.63 -8.11 8.32
CA MET A 275 -4.38 -7.22 9.20
C MET A 275 -5.44 -8.02 9.98
N THR A 276 -5.59 -7.64 11.25
CA THR A 276 -6.30 -8.42 12.26
C THR A 276 -7.26 -7.50 12.99
N LYS A 277 -8.48 -7.97 13.24
CA LYS A 277 -9.49 -7.22 13.99
C LYS A 277 -9.12 -7.11 15.47
N LYS A 278 -9.28 -5.92 16.05
CA LYS A 278 -9.30 -5.68 17.51
C LYS A 278 -10.68 -6.01 18.11
#